data_AF-N0BEF6-F1
#
_entry.id   AF-N0BEF6-F1
#
_cell.length_a   1.000
_cell.length_b   1.000
_cell.length_c   1.000
_cell.angle_alpha   90.00
_cell.angle_beta   90.00
_cell.angle_gamma   90.00
#
_symmetry.space_group_name_H-M   'P 1'
#
loop_
_entity.id
_entity.type
_entity.pdbx_description
1 polymer ?
#
loop_
_entity_poly.entity_id
_entity_poly.type
_entity_poly.pdbx_seq_one_letter_code
_entity_poly.pdbx_strand_id
1 'polypeptide(L)'
;MYLVICSKSDIAGMNIKDHLLSMLDLDKKVIDDIEFHIGDRISIAEIRERLIYADHIDEKLKKYIDFNEIIFASRHRSADGRKIFTVHVSGNIGTADFGGKPYSLAKPAPITIKNYVLALNERIDQLPEFSFTLEVTHHGPSEIKTPSAFYEIGSGEEEWKNEDAGRIVAESIVSAINDERKSWDVAISVGGTHYAPRQTEIILNTTFTFGHSFAKYTFDHLNKEFIIKALEVTETDKIVIDEKSTTSKIKGMLVEVSEAVGAEVLKSKEVKRKYSLN
;
A
#
# COMPACT_ATOMS: atom_id res chain seq x y z
N MET A 1 16.76 -4.59 6.05
CA MET A 1 15.78 -5.13 7.02
C MET A 1 14.42 -4.48 6.77
N TYR A 2 13.33 -5.22 6.94
CA TYR A 2 11.95 -4.76 6.87
C TYR A 2 11.38 -4.58 8.27
N LEU A 3 10.56 -3.55 8.47
CA LEU A 3 9.87 -3.31 9.73
C LEU A 3 8.36 -3.40 9.56
N VAL A 4 7.73 -4.38 10.21
CA VAL A 4 6.28 -4.41 10.35
C VAL A 4 5.88 -3.50 11.52
N ILE A 5 4.96 -2.57 11.29
CA ILE A 5 4.42 -1.69 12.33
C ILE A 5 2.94 -1.99 12.52
N CYS A 6 2.54 -2.24 13.77
CA CYS A 6 1.14 -2.42 14.14
C CYS A 6 0.78 -1.57 15.37
N SER A 7 -0.50 -1.22 15.51
CA SER A 7 -1.00 -0.49 16.68
C SER A 7 -1.58 -1.44 17.73
N LYS A 8 -1.28 -1.20 19.02
CA LYS A 8 -1.86 -1.96 20.16
C LYS A 8 -3.39 -1.98 20.18
N SER A 9 -4.01 -0.96 19.59
CA SER A 9 -5.47 -0.80 19.55
C SER A 9 -6.11 -1.33 18.26
N ASP A 10 -5.31 -1.87 17.34
CA ASP A 10 -5.78 -2.38 16.07
C ASP A 10 -5.89 -3.91 16.10
N ILE A 11 -7.11 -4.43 16.12
CA ILE A 11 -7.37 -5.87 16.24
C ILE A 11 -6.75 -6.65 15.08
N ALA A 12 -6.87 -6.16 13.84
CA ALA A 12 -6.30 -6.85 12.68
C ALA A 12 -4.78 -6.76 12.71
N GLY A 13 -4.22 -5.58 13.04
CA GLY A 13 -2.77 -5.41 13.17
C GLY A 13 -2.16 -6.35 14.21
N MET A 14 -2.82 -6.52 15.36
CA MET A 14 -2.39 -7.44 16.41
C MET A 14 -2.53 -8.92 16.00
N ASN A 15 -3.62 -9.27 15.31
CA ASN A 15 -3.82 -10.61 14.75
C ASN A 15 -2.68 -10.98 13.75
N ILE A 16 -2.39 -10.10 12.78
CA ILE A 16 -1.28 -10.28 11.84
C ILE A 16 0.05 -10.43 12.58
N LYS A 17 0.30 -9.59 13.59
CA LYS A 17 1.51 -9.64 14.42
C LYS A 17 1.66 -10.99 15.12
N ASP A 18 0.61 -11.50 15.75
CA ASP A 18 0.65 -12.76 16.49
C ASP A 18 0.97 -13.95 15.57
N HIS A 19 0.44 -13.94 14.33
CA HIS A 19 0.85 -14.92 13.31
C HIS A 19 2.29 -14.75 12.85
N LEU A 20 2.79 -13.53 12.66
CA LEU A 20 4.20 -13.30 12.34
C LEU A 20 5.13 -13.84 13.45
N LEU A 21 4.79 -13.61 14.72
CA LEU A 21 5.53 -14.13 15.87
C LEU A 21 5.53 -15.66 15.96
N SER A 22 4.49 -16.32 15.42
CA SER A 22 4.43 -17.78 15.38
C SER A 22 5.32 -18.41 14.30
N MET A 23 5.72 -17.64 13.29
CA MET A 23 6.48 -18.10 12.14
C MET A 23 7.95 -17.66 12.15
N LEU A 24 8.29 -16.64 12.93
CA LEU A 24 9.59 -15.99 12.92
C LEU A 24 10.27 -16.14 14.30
N ASP A 25 11.56 -16.42 14.29
CA ASP A 25 12.40 -16.39 15.49
C ASP A 25 12.82 -14.93 15.75
N LEU A 26 12.14 -14.26 16.67
CA LEU A 26 12.33 -12.83 16.97
C LEU A 26 12.63 -12.59 18.45
N ASP A 27 13.65 -11.76 18.70
CA ASP A 27 14.03 -11.36 20.04
C ASP A 27 13.18 -10.17 20.52
N LYS A 28 12.41 -10.36 21.58
CA LYS A 28 11.62 -9.30 22.19
C LYS A 28 12.51 -8.29 22.94
N LYS A 29 12.34 -7.00 22.62
CA LYS A 29 13.01 -5.88 23.28
C LYS A 29 12.05 -4.72 23.50
N VAL A 30 12.09 -4.08 24.66
CA VAL A 30 11.29 -2.87 24.94
C VAL A 30 12.23 -1.67 25.05
N ILE A 31 11.98 -0.62 24.27
CA ILE A 31 12.76 0.63 24.26
C ILE A 31 11.78 1.80 24.25
N ASP A 32 11.88 2.69 25.25
CA ASP A 32 11.05 3.90 25.38
C ASP A 32 9.54 3.64 25.18
N ASP A 33 9.01 2.63 25.88
CA ASP A 33 7.62 2.15 25.83
C ASP A 33 7.14 1.57 24.48
N ILE A 34 8.07 1.38 23.53
CA ILE A 34 7.83 0.69 22.26
C ILE A 34 8.31 -0.75 22.41
N GLU A 35 7.43 -1.69 22.06
CA GLU A 35 7.78 -3.11 22.03
C GLU A 35 8.26 -3.47 20.63
N PHE A 36 9.50 -3.96 20.55
CA PHE A 36 10.11 -4.50 19.34
C PHE A 36 10.23 -6.01 19.44
N HIS A 37 10.08 -6.69 18.31
CA HIS A 37 10.50 -8.08 18.12
C HIS A 37 11.50 -8.08 16.97
N ILE A 38 12.77 -8.31 17.28
CA ILE A 38 13.89 -8.05 16.38
C ILE A 38 14.31 -9.36 15.72
N GLY A 39 14.45 -9.34 14.41
CA GLY A 39 14.98 -10.46 13.63
C GLY A 39 15.84 -9.97 12.46
N ASP A 40 16.52 -10.90 11.80
CA ASP A 40 17.55 -10.58 10.80
C ASP A 40 16.99 -9.87 9.55
N ARG A 41 15.88 -10.37 9.00
CA ARG A 41 15.25 -9.81 7.80
C ARG A 41 14.01 -8.98 8.13
N ILE A 42 13.23 -9.43 9.11
CA ILE A 42 11.96 -8.86 9.51
C ILE A 42 12.04 -8.55 10.99
N SER A 43 11.74 -7.30 11.35
CA SER A 43 11.46 -6.92 12.72
C SER A 43 10.02 -6.39 12.81
N ILE A 44 9.50 -6.34 14.03
CA ILE A 44 8.16 -5.83 14.33
C ILE A 44 8.28 -4.72 15.36
N ALA A 45 7.55 -3.62 15.17
CA ALA A 45 7.34 -2.57 16.17
C ALA A 45 5.86 -2.43 16.51
N GLU A 46 5.53 -2.59 17.78
CA GLU A 46 4.19 -2.40 18.32
C GLU A 46 4.09 -1.02 18.97
N ILE A 47 3.24 -0.15 18.42
CA ILE A 47 3.07 1.24 18.88
C ILE A 47 1.68 1.49 19.46
N ARG A 48 1.54 2.49 20.33
CA ARG A 48 0.23 2.89 20.89
C ARG A 48 -0.55 3.84 19.98
N GLU A 49 0.18 4.57 19.12
CA GLU A 49 -0.39 5.57 18.23
C GLU A 49 -1.34 4.91 17.21
N ARG A 50 -2.34 5.65 16.76
CA ARG A 50 -3.17 5.23 15.63
C ARG A 50 -2.36 5.47 14.35
N LEU A 51 -2.14 4.42 13.57
CA LEU A 51 -1.20 4.43 12.44
C LEU A 51 -1.42 5.61 11.49
N ILE A 52 -2.67 5.95 11.19
CA ILE A 52 -2.96 7.05 10.24
C ILE A 52 -2.54 8.45 10.72
N TYR A 53 -2.23 8.63 12.01
CA TYR A 53 -1.73 9.87 12.58
C TYR A 53 -0.23 9.81 12.92
N ALA A 54 0.45 8.71 12.57
CA ALA A 54 1.84 8.45 12.93
C ALA A 54 2.82 9.08 11.93
N ASP A 55 2.65 10.37 11.62
CA ASP A 55 3.62 11.11 10.79
C ASP A 55 5.02 11.07 11.44
N HIS A 56 6.06 10.92 10.63
CA HIS A 56 7.46 10.80 11.08
C HIS A 56 7.76 9.58 11.97
N ILE A 57 6.88 8.57 12.02
CA ILE A 57 7.13 7.35 12.81
C ILE A 57 8.38 6.61 12.35
N ASP A 58 8.71 6.68 11.06
CA ASP A 58 9.91 6.08 10.52
C ASP A 58 11.18 6.73 11.06
N GLU A 59 11.24 8.06 11.14
CA GLU A 59 12.33 8.81 11.76
C GLU A 59 12.44 8.53 13.27
N LYS A 60 11.31 8.38 13.95
CA LYS A 60 11.27 8.03 15.38
C LYS A 60 11.84 6.64 15.63
N LEU A 61 11.43 5.63 14.85
CA LEU A 61 11.83 4.24 15.05
C LEU A 61 13.28 3.98 14.59
N LYS A 62 13.78 4.72 13.58
CA LYS A 62 15.18 4.67 13.13
C LYS A 62 16.21 5.07 14.18
N LYS A 63 15.78 5.68 15.29
CA LYS A 63 16.65 5.95 16.45
C LYS A 63 17.01 4.69 17.23
N TYR A 64 16.24 3.61 17.06
CA TYR A 64 16.36 2.39 17.84
C TYR A 64 16.82 1.19 17.01
N ILE A 65 16.34 1.07 15.77
CA ILE A 65 16.64 -0.03 14.85
C ILE A 65 16.74 0.47 13.41
N ASP A 66 17.61 -0.13 12.60
CA ASP A 66 17.78 0.22 11.19
C ASP A 66 16.86 -0.59 10.28
N PHE A 67 16.04 0.07 9.47
CA PHE A 67 15.20 -0.58 8.46
C PHE A 67 15.10 0.25 7.18
N ASN A 68 14.84 -0.45 6.08
CA ASN A 68 14.81 0.15 4.75
C ASN A 68 13.39 0.30 4.21
N GLU A 69 12.42 -0.40 4.79
CA GLU A 69 11.04 -0.42 4.33
C GLU A 69 10.09 -0.74 5.49
N ILE A 70 8.87 -0.19 5.44
CA ILE A 70 7.83 -0.35 6.44
C ILE A 70 6.63 -1.09 5.85
N ILE A 71 6.09 -2.01 6.63
CA ILE A 71 4.83 -2.70 6.38
C ILE A 71 3.86 -2.31 7.49
N PHE A 72 2.87 -1.47 7.19
CA PHE A 72 1.82 -1.15 8.16
C PHE A 72 0.78 -2.27 8.16
N ALA A 73 0.77 -3.08 9.22
CA ALA A 73 -0.25 -4.10 9.45
C ALA A 73 -1.43 -3.45 10.20
N SER A 74 -2.58 -3.39 9.55
CA SER A 74 -3.70 -2.53 9.98
C SER A 74 -5.05 -3.15 9.63
N ARG A 75 -6.12 -2.59 10.19
CA ARG A 75 -7.49 -2.90 9.77
C ARG A 75 -7.97 -1.91 8.71
N HIS A 76 -8.73 -2.42 7.75
CA HIS A 76 -9.57 -1.60 6.90
C HIS A 76 -10.99 -1.53 7.49
N ARG A 77 -11.59 -0.34 7.50
CA ARG A 77 -12.97 -0.13 7.95
C ARG A 77 -13.82 0.49 6.85
N SER A 78 -14.88 -0.23 6.46
CA SER A 78 -15.83 0.24 5.46
C SER A 78 -17.27 -0.13 5.84
N ALA A 79 -18.22 0.70 5.41
CA ALA A 79 -19.65 0.46 5.61
C ALA A 79 -20.24 -0.55 4.60
N ASP A 80 -19.49 -0.93 3.56
CA ASP A 80 -19.94 -1.91 2.55
C ASP A 80 -19.94 -3.36 3.06
N GLY A 81 -19.31 -3.62 4.22
CA GLY A 81 -19.32 -4.94 4.89
C GLY A 81 -18.64 -6.06 4.09
N ARG A 82 -17.86 -5.73 3.07
CA ARG A 82 -17.18 -6.75 2.25
C ARG A 82 -16.01 -7.32 3.02
N LYS A 83 -15.82 -8.63 2.88
CA LYS A 83 -14.65 -9.36 3.39
C LYS A 83 -13.51 -9.21 2.39
N ILE A 84 -12.55 -8.36 2.72
CA ILE A 84 -11.51 -7.96 1.78
C ILE A 84 -10.14 -7.90 2.43
N PHE A 85 -9.14 -8.31 1.65
CA PHE A 85 -7.75 -7.92 1.87
C PHE A 85 -7.45 -6.71 1.01
N THR A 86 -6.79 -5.72 1.60
CA THR A 86 -6.45 -4.48 0.87
C THR A 86 -4.99 -4.10 1.01
N VAL A 87 -4.51 -3.38 0.00
CA VAL A 87 -3.19 -2.75 0.02
C VAL A 87 -3.29 -1.37 -0.62
N HIS A 88 -2.64 -0.40 0.01
CA HIS A 88 -2.45 0.95 -0.54
C HIS A 88 -1.28 1.67 0.10
N VAL A 89 -0.93 2.81 -0.47
CA VAL A 89 0.05 3.73 0.08
C VAL A 89 -0.69 4.95 0.61
N SER A 90 -0.32 5.40 1.82
CA SER A 90 -0.91 6.57 2.44
C SER A 90 -0.48 7.86 1.76
N GLY A 91 -1.33 8.89 1.86
CA GLY A 91 -1.11 10.18 1.25
C GLY A 91 -2.43 10.91 1.00
N ASN A 92 -2.34 12.22 0.90
CA ASN A 92 -3.46 13.12 0.76
C ASN A 92 -3.29 14.04 -0.45
N ILE A 93 -4.43 14.36 -1.05
CA ILE A 93 -4.52 15.27 -2.20
C ILE A 93 -5.11 16.60 -1.70
N GLY A 94 -6.42 16.83 -1.81
CA GLY A 94 -7.03 18.11 -1.45
C GLY A 94 -7.20 18.33 0.06
N THR A 95 -7.60 17.29 0.79
CA THR A 95 -7.86 17.34 2.24
C THR A 95 -7.08 16.25 2.98
N ALA A 96 -6.91 16.42 4.29
CA ALA A 96 -6.23 15.48 5.17
C ALA A 96 -7.09 15.19 6.42
N ASP A 97 -8.36 14.82 6.17
CA ASP A 97 -9.37 14.66 7.23
C ASP A 97 -9.03 13.49 8.18
N PHE A 98 -8.20 12.56 7.72
CA PHE A 98 -7.79 11.35 8.43
C PHE A 98 -6.26 11.23 8.52
N GLY A 99 -5.62 12.30 8.99
CA GLY A 99 -4.18 12.34 9.28
C GLY A 99 -3.31 12.69 8.07
N GLY A 100 -2.02 12.94 8.32
CA GLY A 100 -1.11 13.50 7.32
C GLY A 100 -1.38 14.98 7.03
N LYS A 101 -0.84 15.46 5.90
CA LYS A 101 -0.96 16.85 5.42
C LYS A 101 -1.58 16.88 4.03
N PRO A 102 -2.41 17.91 3.68
CA PRO A 102 -2.89 18.10 2.31
C PRO A 102 -1.73 18.16 1.32
N TYR A 103 -1.94 17.61 0.12
CA TYR A 103 -0.96 17.54 -0.96
C TYR A 103 0.38 16.90 -0.55
N SER A 104 0.35 15.93 0.35
CA SER A 104 1.52 15.19 0.82
C SER A 104 1.36 13.68 0.65
N LEU A 105 2.43 13.00 0.26
CA LEU A 105 2.44 11.61 -0.15
C LEU A 105 3.56 10.88 0.60
N ALA A 106 3.24 9.74 1.23
CA ALA A 106 4.25 8.86 1.82
C ALA A 106 5.07 8.18 0.72
N LYS A 107 6.32 7.80 1.01
CA LYS A 107 7.15 7.03 0.08
C LYS A 107 6.54 5.63 -0.15
N PRO A 108 6.17 5.25 -1.39
CA PRO A 108 5.59 3.93 -1.67
C PRO A 108 6.65 2.82 -1.71
N ALA A 109 6.21 1.57 -1.49
CA ALA A 109 7.02 0.35 -1.65
C ALA A 109 6.49 -0.56 -2.78
N PRO A 110 6.50 -0.11 -4.05
CA PRO A 110 5.77 -0.76 -5.15
C PRO A 110 6.20 -2.21 -5.41
N ILE A 111 7.49 -2.54 -5.20
CA ILE A 111 8.02 -3.88 -5.42
C ILE A 111 7.48 -4.87 -4.39
N THR A 112 7.49 -4.49 -3.10
CA THR A 112 6.96 -5.36 -2.04
C THR A 112 5.44 -5.44 -2.08
N ILE A 113 4.75 -4.35 -2.43
CA ILE A 113 3.31 -4.39 -2.73
C ILE A 113 3.02 -5.46 -3.78
N LYS A 114 3.78 -5.47 -4.89
CA LYS A 114 3.59 -6.47 -5.95
C LYS A 114 3.80 -7.90 -5.47
N ASN A 115 4.93 -8.15 -4.81
CA ASN A 115 5.28 -9.50 -4.33
C ASN A 115 4.26 -10.00 -3.30
N TYR A 116 3.78 -9.11 -2.41
CA TYR A 116 2.71 -9.43 -1.47
C TYR A 116 1.41 -9.79 -2.18
N VAL A 117 0.99 -8.99 -3.16
CA VAL A 117 -0.28 -9.25 -3.87
C VAL A 117 -0.26 -10.59 -4.60
N LEU A 118 0.87 -10.95 -5.23
CA LEU A 118 1.01 -12.26 -5.86
C LEU A 118 0.99 -13.40 -4.82
N ALA A 119 1.73 -13.26 -3.72
CA ALA A 119 1.74 -14.26 -2.64
C ALA A 119 0.36 -14.43 -1.97
N LEU A 120 -0.38 -13.34 -1.80
CA LEU A 120 -1.73 -13.35 -1.27
C LEU A 120 -2.68 -14.06 -2.24
N ASN A 121 -2.58 -13.76 -3.54
CA ASN A 121 -3.43 -14.36 -4.56
C ASN A 121 -3.24 -15.88 -4.67
N GLU A 122 -2.04 -16.40 -4.41
CA GLU A 122 -1.78 -17.85 -4.32
C GLU A 122 -2.50 -18.54 -3.14
N ARG A 123 -2.94 -17.76 -2.14
CA ARG A 123 -3.54 -18.26 -0.89
C ARG A 123 -5.02 -17.92 -0.75
N ILE A 124 -5.54 -17.04 -1.59
CA ILE A 124 -6.88 -16.47 -1.40
C ILE A 124 -7.99 -17.52 -1.43
N ASP A 125 -7.81 -18.60 -2.20
CA ASP A 125 -8.76 -19.71 -2.27
C ASP A 125 -8.85 -20.54 -0.98
N GLN A 126 -7.93 -20.35 -0.01
CA GLN A 126 -8.04 -20.92 1.32
C GLN A 126 -9.16 -20.26 2.15
N LEU A 127 -9.58 -19.05 1.78
CA LEU A 127 -10.63 -18.29 2.45
C LEU A 127 -11.61 -17.70 1.41
N PRO A 128 -12.43 -18.54 0.76
CA PRO A 128 -13.19 -18.19 -0.45
C PRO A 128 -14.20 -17.04 -0.28
N GLU A 129 -14.60 -16.72 0.94
CA GLU A 129 -15.47 -15.59 1.23
C GLU A 129 -14.76 -14.23 1.20
N PHE A 130 -13.42 -14.22 1.21
CA PHE A 130 -12.60 -13.03 1.06
C PHE A 130 -12.23 -12.79 -0.40
N SER A 131 -12.01 -11.51 -0.72
CA SER A 131 -11.46 -11.11 -2.01
C SER A 131 -10.35 -10.08 -1.82
N PHE A 132 -9.48 -9.93 -2.82
CA PHE A 132 -8.43 -8.92 -2.80
C PHE A 132 -8.86 -7.70 -3.60
N THR A 133 -8.54 -6.52 -3.09
CA THR A 133 -8.63 -5.27 -3.86
C THR A 133 -7.53 -4.30 -3.44
N LEU A 134 -6.95 -3.59 -4.40
CA LEU A 134 -6.21 -2.38 -4.07
C LEU A 134 -7.16 -1.31 -3.54
N GLU A 135 -6.61 -0.40 -2.74
CA GLU A 135 -7.22 0.89 -2.46
C GLU A 135 -6.41 2.01 -3.10
N VAL A 136 -7.08 3.11 -3.42
CA VAL A 136 -6.39 4.33 -3.88
C VAL A 136 -5.58 4.95 -2.75
N THR A 137 -4.66 5.85 -3.07
CA THR A 137 -3.92 6.63 -2.09
C THR A 137 -4.87 7.54 -1.32
N HIS A 138 -4.90 7.37 0.00
CA HIS A 138 -5.72 8.16 0.91
C HIS A 138 -5.16 8.11 2.34
N HIS A 139 -5.66 9.01 3.20
CA HIS A 139 -5.36 9.17 4.62
C HIS A 139 -3.87 9.34 4.98
N GLY A 140 -3.58 9.61 6.25
CA GLY A 140 -2.21 9.68 6.76
C GLY A 140 -1.65 8.31 7.16
N PRO A 141 -0.39 8.22 7.59
CA PRO A 141 0.57 9.31 7.64
C PRO A 141 1.05 9.65 6.24
N SER A 142 1.27 10.93 5.95
CA SER A 142 1.87 11.37 4.68
C SER A 142 3.36 11.65 4.81
N GLU A 143 3.83 11.89 6.03
CA GLU A 143 5.21 12.32 6.29
C GLU A 143 6.11 11.11 6.59
N ILE A 144 6.11 10.12 5.71
CA ILE A 144 6.93 8.92 5.79
C ILE A 144 7.94 8.93 4.63
N LYS A 145 9.23 8.95 4.96
CA LYS A 145 10.32 8.98 3.97
C LYS A 145 10.81 7.60 3.58
N THR A 146 10.63 6.63 4.48
CA THR A 146 10.98 5.23 4.27
C THR A 146 9.91 4.56 3.42
N PRO A 147 10.25 3.84 2.33
CA PRO A 147 9.28 3.10 1.52
C PRO A 147 8.28 2.33 2.38
N SER A 148 6.98 2.46 2.07
CA SER A 148 5.93 1.91 2.91
C SER A 148 4.63 1.62 2.15
N ALA A 149 3.80 0.76 2.75
CA ALA A 149 2.42 0.52 2.36
C ALA A 149 1.61 -0.02 3.55
N PHE A 150 0.30 0.10 3.47
CA PHE A 150 -0.67 -0.53 4.36
C PHE A 150 -1.10 -1.87 3.77
N TYR A 151 -1.19 -2.88 4.65
CA TYR A 151 -1.58 -4.25 4.33
C TYR A 151 -2.67 -4.63 5.32
N GLU A 152 -3.91 -4.69 4.84
CA GLU A 152 -5.06 -4.62 5.72
C GLU A 152 -6.07 -5.76 5.54
N ILE A 153 -6.81 -5.99 6.62
CA ILE A 153 -7.96 -6.89 6.67
C ILE A 153 -9.20 -6.05 6.92
N GLY A 154 -10.21 -6.20 6.07
CA GLY A 154 -11.46 -5.47 6.14
C GLY A 154 -12.69 -6.38 6.01
N SER A 155 -13.87 -5.88 6.37
CA SER A 155 -14.16 -4.45 6.63
C SER A 155 -14.73 -4.15 8.01
N GLY A 156 -14.97 -5.19 8.82
CA GLY A 156 -15.49 -5.08 10.18
C GLY A 156 -14.78 -6.00 11.18
N GLU A 157 -15.26 -5.95 12.42
CA GLU A 157 -14.63 -6.65 13.55
C GLU A 157 -14.58 -8.17 13.39
N GLU A 158 -15.56 -8.76 12.69
CA GLU A 158 -15.56 -10.19 12.36
C GLU A 158 -14.36 -10.57 11.48
N GLU A 159 -14.04 -9.75 10.48
CA GLU A 159 -12.89 -9.98 9.62
C GLU A 159 -11.56 -9.68 10.33
N TRP A 160 -11.51 -8.63 11.15
CA TRP A 160 -10.29 -8.28 11.89
C TRP A 160 -9.85 -9.37 12.87
N LYS A 161 -10.81 -10.10 13.45
CA LYS A 161 -10.59 -11.24 14.35
C LYS A 161 -10.44 -12.58 13.64
N ASN A 162 -10.57 -12.62 12.31
CA ASN A 162 -10.47 -13.87 11.58
C ASN A 162 -9.00 -14.34 11.56
N GLU A 163 -8.71 -15.43 12.28
CA GLU A 163 -7.37 -16.00 12.41
C GLU A 163 -6.80 -16.44 11.05
N ASP A 164 -7.62 -17.03 10.17
CA ASP A 164 -7.16 -17.41 8.83
C ASP A 164 -6.81 -16.19 7.98
N ALA A 165 -7.56 -15.10 8.10
CA ALA A 165 -7.24 -13.84 7.44
C ALA A 165 -5.91 -13.26 7.97
N GLY A 166 -5.71 -13.24 9.29
CA GLY A 166 -4.46 -12.83 9.92
C GLY A 166 -3.26 -13.65 9.45
N ARG A 167 -3.41 -14.98 9.44
CA ARG A 167 -2.40 -15.92 8.95
C ARG A 167 -2.06 -15.71 7.48
N ILE A 168 -3.07 -15.60 6.61
CA ILE A 168 -2.88 -15.39 5.17
C ILE A 168 -2.10 -14.10 4.90
N VAL A 169 -2.44 -13.00 5.58
CA VAL A 169 -1.69 -11.74 5.44
C VAL A 169 -0.25 -11.89 5.94
N ALA A 170 -0.05 -12.51 7.11
CA ALA A 170 1.29 -12.72 7.68
C ALA A 170 2.18 -13.59 6.77
N GLU A 171 1.67 -14.72 6.26
CA GLU A 171 2.39 -15.57 5.32
C GLU A 171 2.73 -14.85 4.01
N SER A 172 1.82 -14.00 3.53
CA SER A 172 2.01 -13.21 2.31
C SER A 172 3.07 -12.13 2.50
N ILE A 173 3.13 -11.49 3.69
CA ILE A 173 4.20 -10.54 4.06
C ILE A 173 5.56 -11.25 4.05
N VAL A 174 5.68 -12.40 4.73
CA VAL A 174 6.94 -13.16 4.78
C VAL A 174 7.37 -13.59 3.38
N SER A 175 6.44 -14.06 2.55
CA SER A 175 6.71 -14.44 1.16
C SER A 175 7.19 -13.25 0.34
N ALA A 176 6.54 -12.08 0.46
CA ALA A 176 6.88 -10.87 -0.28
C ALA A 176 8.31 -10.38 0.00
N ILE A 177 8.71 -10.43 1.27
CA ILE A 177 10.03 -10.01 1.75
C ILE A 177 11.13 -10.96 1.25
N ASN A 178 10.84 -12.25 1.22
CA ASN A 178 11.78 -13.27 0.76
C ASN A 178 11.83 -13.40 -0.77
N ASP A 179 10.92 -12.77 -1.51
CA ASP A 179 10.87 -12.78 -2.96
C ASP A 179 12.00 -11.95 -3.60
N GLU A 180 12.78 -12.59 -4.45
CA GLU A 180 13.92 -12.00 -5.16
C GLU A 180 13.51 -11.20 -6.41
N ARG A 181 12.26 -11.31 -6.87
CA ARG A 181 11.75 -10.52 -8.00
C ARG A 181 11.68 -9.05 -7.61
N LYS A 182 12.52 -8.24 -8.26
CA LYS A 182 12.56 -6.78 -8.09
C LYS A 182 12.26 -5.99 -9.37
N SER A 183 12.19 -6.66 -10.52
CA SER A 183 12.08 -6.02 -11.84
C SER A 183 10.63 -5.90 -12.31
N TRP A 184 9.80 -5.16 -11.57
CA TRP A 184 8.42 -4.88 -11.96
C TRP A 184 8.29 -3.51 -12.65
N ASP A 185 7.32 -3.38 -13.54
CA ASP A 185 6.96 -2.09 -14.13
C ASP A 185 6.21 -1.25 -13.09
N VAL A 186 6.87 -0.24 -12.53
CA VAL A 186 6.25 0.66 -11.55
C VAL A 186 5.53 1.79 -12.26
N ALA A 187 4.32 2.13 -11.84
CA ALA A 187 3.59 3.30 -12.32
C ALA A 187 2.84 4.03 -11.20
N ILE A 188 2.42 5.26 -11.45
CA ILE A 188 1.27 5.84 -10.74
C ILE A 188 -0.01 5.53 -11.52
N SER A 189 -1.17 5.59 -10.86
CA SER A 189 -2.46 5.40 -11.54
C SER A 189 -3.43 6.56 -11.34
N VAL A 190 -4.22 6.85 -12.38
CA VAL A 190 -5.23 7.92 -12.36
C VAL A 190 -6.57 7.42 -12.87
N GLY A 191 -7.61 7.61 -12.05
CA GLY A 191 -8.97 7.20 -12.30
C GLY A 191 -9.34 5.88 -11.64
N GLY A 192 -10.64 5.62 -11.62
CA GLY A 192 -11.26 4.49 -10.91
C GLY A 192 -12.07 4.96 -9.70
N THR A 193 -12.69 4.00 -9.02
CA THR A 193 -13.33 4.20 -7.71
C THR A 193 -12.31 4.04 -6.59
N HIS A 194 -12.73 4.18 -5.32
CA HIS A 194 -11.88 3.98 -4.15
C HIS A 194 -11.12 2.65 -4.14
N TYR A 195 -11.77 1.58 -4.61
CA TYR A 195 -11.20 0.22 -4.67
C TYR A 195 -10.49 -0.10 -6.00
N ALA A 196 -10.16 0.92 -6.80
CA ALA A 196 -9.25 0.83 -7.95
C ALA A 196 -9.37 -0.45 -8.82
N PRO A 197 -10.56 -0.84 -9.32
CA PRO A 197 -10.80 -2.18 -9.86
C PRO A 197 -9.93 -2.53 -11.08
N ARG A 198 -9.59 -1.54 -11.92
CA ARG A 198 -8.70 -1.74 -13.07
C ARG A 198 -7.26 -1.97 -12.62
N GLN A 199 -6.82 -1.24 -11.61
CA GLN A 199 -5.51 -1.38 -11.00
C GLN A 199 -5.38 -2.73 -10.29
N THR A 200 -6.42 -3.17 -9.57
CA THR A 200 -6.52 -4.51 -8.96
C THR A 200 -6.32 -5.61 -10.02
N GLU A 201 -7.02 -5.52 -11.15
CA GLU A 201 -6.83 -6.47 -12.26
C GLU A 201 -5.41 -6.44 -12.84
N ILE A 202 -4.82 -5.25 -12.97
CA ILE A 202 -3.46 -5.07 -13.51
C ILE A 202 -2.44 -5.68 -12.57
N ILE A 203 -2.48 -5.35 -11.28
CA ILE A 203 -1.48 -5.84 -10.33
C ILE A 203 -1.59 -7.36 -10.11
N LEU A 204 -2.76 -7.95 -10.30
CA LEU A 204 -2.90 -9.41 -10.21
C LEU A 204 -2.38 -10.15 -11.43
N ASN A 205 -2.49 -9.55 -12.63
CA ASN A 205 -2.37 -10.31 -13.88
C ASN A 205 -1.29 -9.80 -14.84
N THR A 206 -0.49 -8.78 -14.47
CA THR A 206 0.52 -8.19 -15.35
C THR A 206 1.87 -7.99 -14.67
N THR A 207 2.91 -7.59 -15.39
CA THR A 207 4.21 -7.18 -14.80
C THR A 207 4.17 -5.82 -14.11
N PHE A 208 3.03 -5.12 -14.13
CA PHE A 208 2.89 -3.82 -13.50
C PHE A 208 2.59 -3.90 -12.00
N THR A 209 3.05 -2.88 -11.29
CA THR A 209 2.72 -2.52 -9.92
C THR A 209 2.52 -1.01 -9.80
N PHE A 210 2.04 -0.56 -8.65
CA PHE A 210 1.68 0.84 -8.42
C PHE A 210 2.35 1.40 -7.16
N GLY A 211 2.81 2.65 -7.26
CA GLY A 211 3.11 3.47 -6.09
C GLY A 211 1.84 4.17 -5.59
N HIS A 212 1.53 5.32 -6.16
CA HIS A 212 0.30 6.06 -5.85
C HIS A 212 -0.82 5.83 -6.86
N SER A 213 -2.06 5.87 -6.37
CA SER A 213 -3.27 5.73 -7.17
C SER A 213 -4.29 6.81 -6.81
N PHE A 214 -4.83 7.52 -7.80
CA PHE A 214 -5.73 8.66 -7.58
C PHE A 214 -7.14 8.39 -8.14
N ALA A 215 -8.13 8.29 -7.26
CA ALA A 215 -9.52 8.03 -7.64
C ALA A 215 -10.19 9.20 -8.38
N LYS A 216 -11.31 8.91 -9.04
CA LYS A 216 -12.13 9.94 -9.72
C LYS A 216 -12.56 11.09 -8.80
N TYR A 217 -12.84 10.82 -7.52
CA TYR A 217 -13.29 11.85 -6.58
C TYR A 217 -12.20 12.88 -6.25
N THR A 218 -10.91 12.62 -6.59
CA THR A 218 -9.81 13.56 -6.33
C THR A 218 -9.55 14.50 -7.50
N PHE A 219 -10.21 14.31 -8.65
CA PHE A 219 -9.87 14.99 -9.91
C PHE A 219 -9.91 16.52 -9.84
N ASP A 220 -10.80 17.11 -9.04
CA ASP A 220 -10.88 18.57 -8.90
C ASP A 220 -9.73 19.16 -8.08
N HIS A 221 -9.01 18.31 -7.33
CA HIS A 221 -7.85 18.69 -6.54
C HIS A 221 -6.53 18.35 -7.22
N LEU A 222 -6.52 17.51 -8.26
CA LEU A 222 -5.31 17.17 -9.00
C LEU A 222 -4.84 18.34 -9.88
N ASN A 223 -3.53 18.57 -9.88
CA ASN A 223 -2.83 19.50 -10.74
C ASN A 223 -1.52 18.88 -11.24
N LYS A 224 -0.85 19.55 -12.19
CA LYS A 224 0.35 19.03 -12.85
C LYS A 224 1.49 18.83 -11.87
N GLU A 225 1.71 19.81 -11.01
CA GLU A 225 2.77 19.83 -10.00
C GLU A 225 2.62 18.65 -9.05
N PHE A 226 1.39 18.33 -8.65
CA PHE A 226 1.12 17.20 -7.77
C PHE A 226 1.30 15.84 -8.46
N ILE A 227 0.94 15.72 -9.74
CA ILE A 227 1.22 14.50 -10.52
C ILE A 227 2.74 14.31 -10.70
N ILE A 228 3.48 15.39 -11.00
CA ILE A 228 4.95 15.35 -11.09
C ILE A 228 5.55 14.91 -9.76
N LYS A 229 5.09 15.49 -8.63
CA LYS A 229 5.49 15.03 -7.29
C LYS A 229 5.20 13.54 -7.07
N ALA A 230 4.04 13.05 -7.52
CA ALA A 230 3.69 11.63 -7.36
C ALA A 230 4.61 10.71 -8.16
N LEU A 231 5.01 11.11 -9.38
CA LEU A 231 6.01 10.41 -10.20
C LEU A 231 7.38 10.38 -9.51
N GLU A 232 7.84 11.53 -9.01
CA GLU A 232 9.13 11.66 -8.30
C GLU A 232 9.16 10.81 -7.02
N VAL A 233 8.14 10.90 -6.18
CA VAL A 233 8.03 10.11 -4.94
C VAL A 233 7.94 8.61 -5.25
N THR A 234 7.26 8.24 -6.33
CA THR A 234 7.16 6.83 -6.77
C THR A 234 8.42 6.32 -7.48
N GLU A 235 9.31 7.21 -7.93
CA GLU A 235 10.47 6.90 -8.79
C GLU A 235 10.07 6.18 -10.07
N THR A 236 9.10 6.76 -10.79
CA THR A 236 8.64 6.22 -12.09
C THR A 236 8.40 7.33 -13.11
N ASP A 237 8.51 6.97 -14.38
CA ASP A 237 8.09 7.75 -15.53
C ASP A 237 6.76 7.25 -16.13
N LYS A 238 6.08 6.25 -15.55
CA LYS A 238 4.85 5.65 -16.10
C LYS A 238 3.59 6.11 -15.37
N ILE A 239 2.57 6.44 -16.15
CA ILE A 239 1.21 6.76 -15.68
C ILE A 239 0.23 5.79 -16.34
N VAL A 240 -0.50 5.02 -15.54
CA VAL A 240 -1.61 4.18 -16.04
C VAL A 240 -2.94 4.86 -15.78
N ILE A 241 -3.75 5.06 -16.82
CA ILE A 241 -5.08 5.64 -16.70
C ILE A 241 -6.18 4.58 -16.79
N ASP A 242 -7.20 4.69 -15.93
CA ASP A 242 -8.51 4.10 -16.22
C ASP A 242 -9.18 4.99 -17.27
N GLU A 243 -9.11 4.59 -18.54
CA GLU A 243 -9.60 5.38 -19.66
C GLU A 243 -11.13 5.61 -19.64
N LYS A 244 -11.88 4.76 -18.92
CA LYS A 244 -13.34 4.88 -18.75
C LYS A 244 -13.70 5.83 -17.60
N SER A 245 -12.80 6.01 -16.64
CA SER A 245 -13.01 6.91 -15.50
C SER A 245 -12.51 8.33 -15.75
N THR A 246 -11.35 8.46 -16.40
CA THR A 246 -10.66 9.73 -16.66
C THR A 246 -11.38 10.64 -17.66
N THR A 247 -11.55 11.92 -17.29
CA THR A 247 -12.20 12.95 -18.12
C THR A 247 -11.22 13.55 -19.14
N SER A 248 -11.72 14.28 -20.13
CA SER A 248 -10.87 15.00 -21.10
C SER A 248 -9.96 16.02 -20.44
N LYS A 249 -10.42 16.70 -19.37
CA LYS A 249 -9.62 17.63 -18.56
C LYS A 249 -8.41 16.93 -17.94
N ILE A 250 -8.64 15.79 -17.27
CA ILE A 250 -7.57 14.99 -16.67
C ILE A 250 -6.61 14.45 -17.74
N LYS A 251 -7.14 13.93 -18.86
CA LYS A 251 -6.30 13.45 -19.97
C LYS A 251 -5.43 14.56 -20.55
N GLY A 252 -5.97 15.77 -20.73
CA GLY A 252 -5.21 16.93 -21.18
C GLY A 252 -4.09 17.31 -20.20
N MET A 253 -4.39 17.38 -18.91
CA MET A 253 -3.39 17.63 -17.87
C MET A 253 -2.26 16.58 -17.88
N LEU A 254 -2.59 15.29 -18.07
CA LEU A 254 -1.60 14.23 -18.11
C LEU A 254 -0.74 14.27 -19.39
N VAL A 255 -1.28 14.77 -20.51
CA VAL A 255 -0.48 15.04 -21.72
C VAL A 255 0.52 16.17 -21.44
N GLU A 256 0.09 17.25 -20.80
CA GLU A 256 1.01 18.34 -20.42
C GLU A 256 2.11 17.87 -19.46
N VAL A 257 1.80 16.97 -18.52
CA VAL A 257 2.81 16.34 -17.65
C VAL A 257 3.76 15.47 -18.49
N SER A 258 3.22 14.63 -19.37
CA SER A 258 4.01 13.78 -20.28
C SER A 258 5.01 14.59 -21.11
N GLU A 259 4.58 15.71 -21.68
CA GLU A 259 5.43 16.63 -22.44
C GLU A 259 6.50 17.32 -21.56
N ALA A 260 6.16 17.65 -20.31
CA ALA A 260 7.05 18.37 -19.41
C ALA A 260 8.18 17.51 -18.83
N VAL A 261 7.88 16.25 -18.46
CA VAL A 261 8.83 15.38 -17.74
C VAL A 261 9.12 14.06 -18.45
N GLY A 262 8.60 13.85 -19.66
CA GLY A 262 8.83 12.64 -20.45
C GLY A 262 8.07 11.41 -19.95
N ALA A 263 7.02 11.59 -19.14
CA ALA A 263 6.25 10.48 -18.58
C ALA A 263 5.46 9.72 -19.67
N GLU A 264 5.49 8.39 -19.66
CA GLU A 264 4.71 7.53 -20.53
C GLU A 264 3.28 7.35 -19.99
N VAL A 265 2.26 7.75 -20.76
CA VAL A 265 0.85 7.59 -20.38
C VAL A 265 0.23 6.38 -21.08
N LEU A 266 -0.10 5.35 -20.31
CA LEU A 266 -0.63 4.07 -20.75
C LEU A 266 -2.10 3.91 -20.37
N LYS A 267 -2.91 3.32 -21.25
CA LYS A 267 -4.30 2.95 -20.94
C LYS A 267 -4.34 1.63 -20.19
N SER A 268 -5.26 1.47 -19.23
CA SER A 268 -5.42 0.24 -18.47
C SER A 268 -5.64 -0.99 -19.36
N LYS A 269 -6.46 -0.87 -20.43
CA LYS A 269 -6.67 -1.93 -21.41
C LYS A 269 -5.41 -2.32 -22.18
N GLU A 270 -4.54 -1.35 -22.47
CA GLU A 270 -3.27 -1.60 -23.14
C GLU A 270 -2.32 -2.38 -22.24
N VAL A 271 -2.19 -1.95 -20.98
CA VAL A 271 -1.35 -2.60 -19.98
C VAL A 271 -1.75 -4.08 -19.83
N LYS A 272 -3.04 -4.33 -19.58
CA LYS A 272 -3.60 -5.68 -19.43
C LYS A 272 -3.35 -6.60 -20.62
N ARG A 273 -3.24 -6.05 -21.84
CA ARG A 273 -3.05 -6.83 -23.07
C ARG A 273 -1.58 -7.13 -23.35
N LYS A 274 -0.69 -6.18 -23.09
CA LYS A 274 0.72 -6.25 -23.51
C LYS A 274 1.66 -6.83 -22.46
N TYR A 275 1.28 -6.76 -21.18
CA TYR A 275 2.18 -7.01 -20.06
C TYR A 275 1.70 -8.15 -19.16
N SER A 276 0.96 -9.13 -19.67
CA SER A 276 0.45 -10.24 -18.86
C SER A 276 1.58 -10.98 -18.12
N LEU A 277 1.32 -11.43 -16.90
CA LEU A 277 2.16 -12.42 -16.25
C LEU A 277 2.09 -13.71 -17.08
N ASN A 278 3.23 -14.17 -17.57
CA ASN A 278 3.34 -15.44 -18.29
C ASN A 278 3.02 -16.63 -17.38
#